data_AF-A0A353P927-F1
#
_entry.id   AF-A0A353P927-F1
#
_cell.length_a   1.000
_cell.length_b   1.000
_cell.length_c   1.000
_cell.angle_alpha   90.00
_cell.angle_beta   90.00
_cell.angle_gamma   90.00
#
_symmetry.space_group_name_H-M   'P 1'
#
loop_
_entity.id
_entity.type
_entity.pdbx_description
1 polymer ?
#
loop_
_entity_poly.entity_id
_entity_poly.type
_entity_poly.pdbx_seq_one_letter_code
_entity_poly.pdbx_strand_id
1 'polypeptide(L)'
;MSSNWHGRTKVALAALLLGIAGCAQEAPEPPVTPEPANPQAQEAPTGLPLQEIADVDIPYHKTVLENGLTVIVHEDHKTPIVSVTVWYHVGSKNEVAGKTGFAHLFEHLMFNGTEHFNDDYFRPLEQVGATEMNGTTSRDRTNYFQ
;
A
#
# COMPACT_ATOMS: atom_id res chain seq x y z
N MET A 1 -66.54 -8.76 1.53
CA MET A 1 -66.32 -8.07 0.25
C MET A 1 -64.81 -7.79 0.18
N SER A 2 -64.04 -8.69 -0.44
CA SER A 2 -63.66 -8.67 -1.88
C SER A 2 -62.55 -7.64 -2.14
N SER A 3 -61.27 -8.04 -2.19
CA SER A 3 -60.54 -8.57 -3.39
C SER A 3 -60.25 -7.48 -4.43
N ASN A 4 -59.14 -7.42 -5.19
CA ASN A 4 -57.89 -8.20 -5.28
C ASN A 4 -56.96 -7.39 -6.23
N TRP A 5 -55.63 -7.43 -6.08
CA TRP A 5 -54.75 -7.44 -7.26
C TRP A 5 -53.42 -8.17 -7.00
N HIS A 6 -52.82 -8.73 -8.04
CA HIS A 6 -51.74 -9.73 -7.98
C HIS A 6 -50.60 -9.42 -8.98
N GLY A 7 -49.37 -9.80 -8.62
CA GLY A 7 -48.19 -9.88 -9.49
C GLY A 7 -46.90 -9.79 -8.65
N ARG A 8 -46.26 -10.88 -8.19
CA ARG A 8 -45.41 -11.85 -8.95
C ARG A 8 -44.38 -11.12 -9.84
N THR A 9 -43.08 -11.40 -9.90
CA THR A 9 -42.18 -12.46 -9.36
C THR A 9 -40.72 -11.97 -9.58
N LYS A 10 -39.62 -12.39 -8.92
CA LYS A 10 -39.29 -13.51 -8.01
C LYS A 10 -38.34 -13.01 -6.88
N VAL A 11 -37.94 -13.90 -5.96
CA VAL A 11 -36.71 -13.79 -5.14
C VAL A 11 -35.70 -14.83 -5.65
N ALA A 12 -34.41 -14.50 -5.70
CA ALA A 12 -33.33 -15.44 -5.97
C ALA A 12 -32.30 -15.40 -4.83
N LEU A 13 -32.22 -16.51 -4.09
CA LEU A 13 -31.27 -16.71 -3.00
C LEU A 13 -30.00 -17.34 -3.59
N ALA A 14 -28.85 -16.68 -3.46
CA ALA A 14 -27.55 -17.24 -3.83
C ALA A 14 -26.84 -17.75 -2.56
N ALA A 15 -26.54 -19.05 -2.53
CA ALA A 15 -25.91 -19.69 -1.37
C ALA A 15 -24.39 -19.47 -1.36
N LEU A 16 -23.84 -19.27 -0.16
CA LEU A 16 -22.41 -19.19 0.09
C LEU A 16 -21.80 -20.60 0.05
N LEU A 17 -20.77 -20.80 -0.79
CA LEU A 17 -19.94 -22.01 -0.79
C LEU A 17 -18.51 -21.66 -0.41
N LEU A 18 -17.97 -22.33 0.61
CA LEU A 18 -16.55 -22.24 0.97
C LEU A 18 -15.70 -22.91 -0.12
N GLY A 19 -14.77 -22.15 -0.70
CA GLY A 19 -13.71 -22.67 -1.57
C GLY A 19 -12.36 -22.59 -0.84
N ILE A 20 -11.77 -23.75 -0.53
CA ILE A 20 -10.44 -23.82 0.07
C ILE A 20 -9.41 -23.61 -1.04
N ALA A 21 -8.67 -22.51 -1.01
CA ALA A 21 -7.57 -22.28 -1.95
C ALA A 21 -6.38 -23.20 -1.59
N GLY A 22 -6.40 -24.42 -2.13
CA GLY A 22 -5.25 -25.32 -2.06
C GLY A 22 -4.07 -24.78 -2.86
N CYS A 23 -2.85 -25.04 -2.38
CA CYS A 23 -1.63 -24.67 -3.09
C CYS A 23 -1.60 -25.36 -4.46
N ALA A 24 -1.68 -24.57 -5.53
CA ALA A 24 -1.41 -25.08 -6.87
C ALA A 24 0.10 -25.36 -6.97
N GLN A 25 0.46 -26.64 -7.02
CA GLN A 25 1.82 -27.05 -7.35
C GLN A 25 1.95 -27.10 -8.86
N GLU A 26 2.81 -26.25 -9.42
CA GLU A 26 3.10 -26.21 -10.85
C GLU A 26 3.55 -27.60 -11.32
N ALA A 27 2.95 -28.12 -12.40
CA ALA A 27 3.44 -29.33 -13.03
C ALA A 27 4.78 -29.04 -13.71
N PRO A 28 5.78 -29.94 -13.67
CA PRO A 28 7.03 -29.73 -14.39
C PRO A 28 6.75 -29.67 -15.89
N GLU A 29 7.10 -28.55 -16.52
CA GLU A 29 6.94 -28.38 -17.96
C GLU A 29 7.76 -29.43 -18.75
N PRO A 30 7.27 -29.87 -19.92
CA PRO A 30 8.03 -30.76 -20.78
C PRO A 30 9.34 -30.10 -21.23
N PRO A 31 10.41 -30.87 -21.47
CA PRO A 31 11.70 -30.31 -21.85
C PRO A 31 11.59 -29.55 -23.17
N VAL A 32 11.82 -28.23 -23.11
CA VAL A 32 11.81 -27.35 -24.28
C VAL A 32 12.96 -27.72 -25.20
N THR A 33 12.64 -28.32 -26.35
CA THR A 33 13.60 -28.48 -27.44
C THR A 33 14.04 -27.08 -27.89
N PRO A 34 15.34 -26.75 -27.95
CA PRO A 34 15.78 -25.42 -28.36
C PRO A 34 15.39 -25.17 -29.83
N GLU A 35 14.45 -24.25 -30.04
CA GLU A 35 14.07 -23.79 -31.36
C GLU A 35 15.27 -23.06 -32.01
N PRO A 36 15.56 -23.29 -33.31
CA PRO A 36 16.70 -22.64 -33.96
C PRO A 36 16.58 -21.12 -33.91
N ALA A 37 17.65 -20.46 -33.45
CA ALA A 37 17.67 -19.02 -33.23
C ALA A 37 17.23 -18.24 -34.48
N ASN A 38 16.19 -17.42 -34.34
CA ASN A 38 15.73 -16.50 -35.38
C ASN A 38 16.86 -15.50 -35.71
N PRO A 39 17.36 -15.43 -36.96
CA PRO A 39 18.39 -14.46 -37.37
C PRO A 39 17.96 -12.99 -37.27
N GLN A 40 16.69 -12.72 -36.98
CA GLN A 40 16.11 -11.39 -36.78
C GLN A 40 15.85 -11.06 -35.30
N ALA A 41 16.65 -11.63 -34.38
CA ALA A 41 16.73 -11.16 -33.00
C ALA A 41 17.27 -9.72 -32.99
N GLN A 42 16.37 -8.75 -33.11
CA GLN A 42 16.70 -7.34 -33.21
C GLN A 42 17.33 -6.88 -31.88
N GLU A 43 18.56 -6.36 -31.95
CA GLU A 43 19.28 -5.91 -30.76
C GLU A 43 18.42 -4.92 -29.97
N ALA A 44 18.23 -5.18 -28.68
CA ALA A 44 17.48 -4.28 -27.81
C ALA A 44 18.16 -2.89 -27.85
N PRO A 45 17.40 -1.78 -28.00
CA PRO A 45 17.98 -0.46 -28.19
C PRO A 45 18.92 -0.13 -27.01
N THR A 46 20.21 -0.02 -27.32
CA THR A 46 21.26 0.27 -26.34
C THR A 46 21.05 1.66 -25.75
N GLY A 47 20.52 1.70 -24.53
CA GLY A 47 20.50 2.89 -23.67
C GLY A 47 19.79 4.11 -24.26
N LEU A 48 18.58 4.39 -23.79
CA LEU A 48 18.15 5.79 -23.75
C LEU A 48 19.26 6.58 -23.02
N PRO A 49 19.74 7.72 -23.58
CA PRO A 49 20.74 8.51 -22.89
C PRO A 49 20.17 8.90 -21.54
N LEU A 50 20.93 8.64 -20.47
CA LEU A 50 20.58 9.16 -19.15
C LEU A 50 20.60 10.69 -19.26
N GLN A 51 19.43 11.31 -19.39
CA GLN A 51 19.32 12.76 -19.26
C GLN A 51 19.95 13.14 -17.93
N GLU A 52 20.96 14.00 -17.99
CA GLU A 52 21.56 14.61 -16.81
C GLU A 52 20.43 15.34 -16.07
N ILE A 53 20.04 14.78 -14.92
CA ILE A 53 18.95 15.33 -14.12
C ILE A 53 19.48 16.63 -13.57
N ALA A 54 19.03 17.76 -14.13
CA ALA A 54 19.42 19.08 -13.67
C ALA A 54 19.19 19.17 -12.15
N ASP A 55 20.13 19.76 -11.41
CA ASP A 55 20.10 19.84 -9.95
C ASP A 55 18.74 20.42 -9.49
N VAL A 56 17.91 19.56 -8.88
CA VAL A 56 16.55 19.92 -8.48
C VAL A 56 16.60 20.54 -7.09
N ASP A 57 16.73 21.86 -7.04
CA ASP A 57 16.64 22.61 -5.79
C ASP A 57 15.18 22.70 -5.31
N ILE A 58 14.89 22.02 -4.20
CA ILE A 58 13.60 22.07 -3.51
C ILE A 58 13.84 22.68 -2.13
N PRO A 59 13.34 23.88 -1.83
CA PRO A 59 13.59 24.53 -0.55
C PRO A 59 12.83 23.83 0.58
N TYR A 60 13.52 23.47 1.66
CA TYR A 60 12.90 22.91 2.86
C TYR A 60 13.58 23.43 4.14
N HIS A 61 12.82 23.46 5.24
CA HIS A 61 13.38 23.60 6.57
C HIS A 61 13.63 22.20 7.17
N LYS A 62 14.77 22.03 7.86
CA LYS A 62 15.12 20.80 8.57
C LYS A 62 15.57 21.12 9.99
N THR A 63 14.98 20.42 10.96
CA THR A 63 15.36 20.49 12.36
C THR A 63 15.42 19.09 12.97
N VAL A 64 16.08 18.96 14.12
CA VAL A 64 16.11 17.74 14.93
C VAL A 64 15.61 18.09 16.32
N LEU A 65 14.55 17.42 16.77
CA LEU A 65 13.97 17.63 18.08
C LEU A 65 14.84 17.01 19.18
N GLU A 66 14.60 17.39 20.44
CA GLU A 66 15.35 16.87 21.60
C GLU A 66 15.27 15.35 21.76
N ASN A 67 14.17 14.73 21.28
CA ASN A 67 13.98 13.27 21.25
C ASN A 67 14.69 12.57 20.06
N GLY A 68 15.43 13.30 19.23
CA GLY A 68 16.14 12.79 18.05
C GLY A 68 15.31 12.70 16.77
N LEU A 69 14.02 13.04 16.79
CA LEU A 69 13.20 13.05 15.57
C LEU A 69 13.69 14.12 14.60
N THR A 70 14.07 13.71 13.39
CA THR A 70 14.33 14.64 12.28
C THR A 70 13.01 15.07 11.68
N VAL A 71 12.74 16.37 11.68
CA VAL A 71 11.57 16.99 11.05
C VAL A 71 12.02 17.74 9.81
N ILE A 72 11.35 17.49 8.69
CA ILE A 72 11.56 18.18 7.42
C ILE A 72 10.22 18.81 7.03
N VAL A 73 10.23 20.10 6.71
CA VAL A 73 9.05 20.86 6.30
C VAL A 73 9.35 21.51 4.95
N HIS A 74 8.53 21.20 3.95
CA HIS A 74 8.48 21.93 2.69
C HIS A 74 7.15 22.70 2.66
N GLU A 75 7.20 23.97 2.30
CA GLU A 75 6.04 24.87 2.27
C GLU A 75 5.83 25.35 0.83
N ASP A 76 4.68 25.02 0.25
CA ASP A 76 4.25 25.46 -1.07
C ASP A 76 2.80 25.96 -0.99
N HIS A 77 2.54 27.17 -1.48
CA HIS A 77 1.22 27.83 -1.41
C HIS A 77 0.40 27.65 -2.69
N LYS A 78 0.86 26.86 -3.67
CA LYS A 78 0.12 26.62 -4.93
C LYS A 78 -1.22 25.91 -4.74
N THR A 79 -1.36 25.08 -3.69
CA THR A 79 -2.59 24.35 -3.37
C THR A 79 -2.87 24.38 -1.87
N PRO A 80 -4.13 24.45 -1.43
CA PRO A 80 -4.51 24.41 -0.01
C PRO A 80 -4.55 22.97 0.50
N ILE A 81 -3.44 22.25 0.37
CA ILE A 81 -3.29 20.83 0.75
C ILE A 81 -2.10 20.72 1.71
N VAL A 82 -2.25 19.90 2.74
CA VAL A 82 -1.17 19.49 3.63
C VAL A 82 -1.05 17.98 3.52
N SER A 83 0.17 17.46 3.44
CA SER A 83 0.44 16.05 3.64
C SER A 83 1.45 15.88 4.76
N VAL A 84 1.28 14.83 5.56
CA VAL A 84 2.19 14.44 6.63
C VAL A 84 2.66 13.02 6.34
N THR A 85 3.93 12.73 6.61
CA THR A 85 4.45 11.37 6.54
C THR A 85 5.45 11.12 7.66
N VAL A 86 5.22 10.07 8.43
CA VAL A 86 6.09 9.63 9.51
C VAL A 86 6.84 8.37 9.08
N TRP A 87 8.16 8.38 9.19
CA TRP A 87 9.04 7.27 8.82
C TRP A 87 9.71 6.65 10.04
N TYR A 88 9.59 5.34 10.20
CA TYR A 88 10.32 4.55 11.18
C TYR A 88 11.37 3.69 10.47
N HIS A 89 12.62 3.75 10.93
CA HIS A 89 13.74 2.92 10.43
C HIS A 89 13.71 1.47 10.97
N VAL A 90 12.51 0.89 10.99
CA VAL A 90 12.21 -0.47 11.48
C VAL A 90 11.24 -1.11 10.50
N GLY A 91 11.40 -2.40 10.20
CA GLY A 91 10.44 -3.17 9.41
C GLY A 91 10.74 -4.66 9.46
N SER A 92 10.31 -5.38 8.42
CA SER A 92 10.66 -6.76 8.05
C SER A 92 11.88 -7.39 8.74
N LYS A 93 13.06 -6.83 8.46
CA LYS A 93 14.36 -7.37 8.88
C LYS A 93 14.62 -7.31 10.39
N ASN A 94 13.85 -6.52 11.12
CA ASN A 94 14.02 -6.27 12.55
C ASN A 94 13.18 -7.23 13.41
N GLU A 95 12.38 -8.11 12.79
CA GLU A 95 11.58 -9.09 13.48
C GLU A 95 12.43 -10.18 14.15
N VAL A 96 11.96 -10.68 15.30
CA VAL A 96 12.60 -11.80 15.99
C VAL A 96 12.31 -13.09 15.22
N ALA A 97 13.33 -13.91 14.98
CA ALA A 97 13.16 -15.21 14.31
C ALA A 97 12.06 -16.05 14.98
N GLY A 98 11.10 -16.56 14.18
CA GLY A 98 9.92 -17.27 14.67
C GLY A 98 8.75 -16.37 15.10
N LYS A 99 8.86 -15.04 14.99
CA LYS A 99 7.78 -14.06 15.22
C LYS A 99 7.61 -13.14 14.00
N THR A 100 7.32 -13.75 12.85
CA THR A 100 7.27 -13.07 11.55
C THR A 100 5.93 -12.38 11.29
N GLY A 101 5.96 -11.26 10.55
CA GLY A 101 4.77 -10.46 10.19
C GLY A 101 4.32 -9.48 11.28
N PHE A 102 5.05 -9.38 12.39
CA PHE A 102 4.74 -8.47 13.50
C PHE A 102 4.91 -7.00 13.11
N ALA A 103 5.87 -6.64 12.26
CA ALA A 103 6.03 -5.26 11.80
C ALA A 103 4.79 -4.80 11.01
N HIS A 104 4.27 -5.66 10.13
CA HIS A 104 3.05 -5.40 9.35
C HIS A 104 1.79 -5.44 10.22
N LEU A 105 1.71 -6.37 11.19
CA LEU A 105 0.60 -6.43 12.15
C LEU A 105 0.54 -5.16 13.01
N PHE A 106 1.66 -4.67 13.53
CA PHE A 106 1.69 -3.44 14.33
C PHE A 106 1.37 -2.20 13.50
N GLU A 107 1.70 -2.19 12.21
CA GLU A 107 1.30 -1.12 11.29
C GLU A 107 -0.23 -1.06 11.13
N HIS A 108 -0.90 -2.19 10.87
CA HIS A 108 -2.37 -2.25 10.91
C HIS A 108 -2.97 -1.86 12.27
N LEU A 109 -2.34 -2.25 13.39
CA LEU A 109 -2.87 -1.96 14.72
C LEU A 109 -2.74 -0.48 15.11
N MET A 110 -1.75 0.26 14.58
CA MET A 110 -1.53 1.68 14.87
C MET A 110 -2.75 2.57 14.56
N PHE A 111 -3.61 2.15 13.63
CA PHE A 111 -4.81 2.88 13.25
C PHE A 111 -6.00 2.73 14.22
N ASN A 112 -5.96 1.76 15.13
CA ASN A 112 -7.10 1.38 15.99
C ASN A 112 -7.09 2.06 17.37
N GLY A 113 -6.58 3.29 17.42
CA GLY A 113 -6.57 4.14 18.61
C GLY A 113 -5.29 4.09 19.47
N THR A 114 -5.25 4.97 20.46
CA THR A 114 -4.18 5.16 21.46
C THR A 114 -4.76 5.52 22.82
N GLU A 115 -3.91 5.68 23.84
CA GLU A 115 -4.28 6.17 25.18
C GLU A 115 -5.08 7.50 25.15
N HIS A 116 -4.85 8.36 24.16
CA HIS A 116 -5.51 9.67 24.05
C HIS A 116 -6.69 9.69 23.06
N PHE A 117 -6.90 8.62 22.29
CA PHE A 117 -8.00 8.50 21.34
C PHE A 117 -8.35 7.03 21.11
N ASN A 118 -9.40 6.54 21.78
CA ASN A 118 -9.75 5.12 21.81
C ASN A 118 -10.75 4.73 20.70
N ASP A 119 -10.49 5.14 19.47
CA ASP A 119 -11.29 4.83 18.27
C ASP A 119 -10.41 4.82 17.00
N ASP A 120 -10.95 4.46 15.83
CA ASP A 120 -10.17 4.47 14.57
C ASP A 120 -9.88 5.89 14.05
N TYR A 121 -8.68 6.08 13.49
CA TYR A 121 -8.25 7.37 12.97
C TYR A 121 -8.76 7.70 11.55
N PHE A 122 -9.30 6.73 10.82
CA PHE A 122 -9.76 6.96 9.44
C PHE A 122 -10.98 7.86 9.42
N ARG A 123 -12.05 7.51 10.14
CA ARG A 123 -13.29 8.29 10.18
C ARG A 123 -13.12 9.78 10.49
N PRO A 124 -12.41 10.20 11.55
CA PRO A 124 -12.28 11.63 11.87
C PRO A 124 -11.45 12.40 10.83
N LEU A 125 -10.48 11.76 10.16
CA LEU A 125 -9.66 12.40 9.14
C LEU A 125 -10.37 12.47 7.77
N GLU A 126 -11.10 11.43 7.38
CA GLU A 126 -12.00 11.46 6.21
C GLU A 126 -13.05 12.59 6.34
N GLN A 127 -13.60 12.80 7.54
CA GLN A 127 -14.58 13.87 7.81
C GLN A 127 -14.04 15.29 7.61
N VAL A 128 -12.72 15.50 7.69
CA VAL A 128 -12.08 16.79 7.40
C VAL A 128 -11.45 16.84 6.00
N GLY A 129 -11.72 15.83 5.15
CA GLY A 129 -11.34 15.81 3.74
C GLY A 129 -10.00 15.12 3.44
N ALA A 130 -9.42 14.37 4.38
CA ALA A 130 -8.26 13.54 4.09
C ALA A 130 -8.63 12.41 3.11
N THR A 131 -7.71 12.07 2.21
CA THR A 131 -7.88 11.04 1.17
C THR A 131 -6.63 10.17 1.10
N GLU A 132 -6.79 8.89 0.75
CA GLU A 132 -5.67 7.95 0.51
C GLU A 132 -4.70 7.76 1.70
N MET A 133 -5.17 8.06 2.92
CA MET A 133 -4.44 7.78 4.17
C MET A 133 -4.04 6.30 4.24
N ASN A 134 -2.80 6.01 4.58
CA ASN A 134 -2.34 4.62 4.66
C ASN A 134 -1.05 4.44 5.46
N GLY A 135 -0.67 3.17 5.65
CA GLY A 135 0.66 2.76 6.06
C GLY A 135 1.30 1.85 5.01
N THR A 136 2.63 1.73 5.03
CA THR A 136 3.30 0.60 4.38
C THR A 136 4.44 0.07 5.26
N THR A 137 4.60 -1.25 5.28
CA THR A 137 5.75 -1.92 5.89
C THR A 137 6.59 -2.63 4.82
N SER A 138 7.91 -2.42 4.86
CA SER A 138 8.88 -3.08 4.01
C SER A 138 9.91 -3.85 4.84
N ARG A 139 10.97 -4.36 4.19
CA ARG A 139 12.11 -4.96 4.89
C ARG A 139 12.82 -3.98 5.84
N ASP A 140 12.85 -2.70 5.50
CA ASP A 140 13.79 -1.73 6.10
C ASP A 140 13.11 -0.56 6.83
N ARG A 141 11.82 -0.36 6.59
CA ARG A 141 11.04 0.77 7.11
C ARG A 141 9.55 0.42 7.26
N THR A 142 8.90 1.17 8.13
CA THR A 142 7.44 1.30 8.18
C THR A 142 7.14 2.79 8.14
N ASN A 143 6.16 3.21 7.34
CA ASN A 143 5.74 4.61 7.26
C ASN A 143 4.23 4.73 7.26
N TYR A 144 3.75 5.88 7.73
CA TYR A 144 2.34 6.26 7.76
C TYR A 144 2.20 7.63 7.08
N PHE A 145 1.12 7.84 6.33
CA PHE A 145 0.90 9.09 5.60
C PHE A 145 -0.58 9.46 5.47
N GLN A 146 -0.82 10.76 5.31
CA GLN A 146 -2.10 11.43 5.10
C GLN A 146 -1.89 12.75 4.35
#